data_AF-B5VIG7-F1
#
_entry.id   AF-B5VIG7-F1
#
_cell.length_a   1.000
_cell.length_b   1.000
_cell.length_c   1.000
_cell.angle_alpha   90.00
_cell.angle_beta   90.00
_cell.angle_gamma   90.00
#
_symmetry.space_group_name_H-M   'P 1'
#
loop_
_entity.id
_entity.type
_entity.pdbx_description
1 polymer ?
#
loop_
_entity_poly.entity_id
_entity_poly.type
_entity_poly.pdbx_seq_one_letter_code
_entity_poly.pdbx_strand_id
1 'polypeptide(L)'
;MKESPLITLVKRHSETHFANIKYGYYVLIISLVYLIGLALLRAFGRRTPSRSSSAFKNKIIYRLYDIDPAIHLGILFFAVLIPFYYHYSLTTQSTVYLKRLGRLSYALIPLNLFLTLRPNWFLRKNCTYTDFIPFHKWFSRIITVIGLLHGIFFIIKWAIDDNVSLKQKLILKTFNFVGFIISILVLFLLICSIGPMRRYNYRLFYIVHNLVNVAFILLTPIHSRPGVKFPFLLLNCTLLFIHIINRIVFAKSLMILNKNANYSKTNLVHVRLPRAILR
;
A
#
# COMPACT_ATOMS: atom_id res chain seq x y z
N MET A 1 3.85 25.82 59.74
CA MET A 1 2.96 25.21 58.75
C MET A 1 3.70 25.20 57.42
N LYS A 2 4.22 24.04 56.99
CA LYS A 2 5.06 23.94 55.77
C LYS A 2 4.14 23.92 54.55
N GLU A 3 4.21 24.95 53.72
CA GLU A 3 3.51 24.99 52.44
C GLU A 3 4.00 23.84 51.55
N SER A 4 3.08 23.00 51.10
CA SER A 4 3.35 21.98 50.10
C SER A 4 3.62 22.67 48.76
N PRO A 5 4.73 22.37 48.05
CA PRO A 5 4.99 22.98 46.76
C PRO A 5 3.88 22.59 45.78
N LEU A 6 3.26 23.59 45.16
CA LEU A 6 2.31 23.43 44.06
C LEU A 6 2.99 22.60 42.95
N ILE A 7 2.61 21.33 42.84
CA ILE A 7 3.04 20.46 41.76
C ILE A 7 2.36 20.97 40.48
N THR A 8 3.05 21.84 39.75
CA THR A 8 2.64 22.21 38.38
C THR A 8 2.79 20.99 37.50
N LEU A 9 1.68 20.29 37.25
CA LEU A 9 1.60 19.20 36.28
C LEU A 9 1.80 19.76 34.88
N VAL A 10 3.07 19.89 34.46
CA VAL A 10 3.41 20.23 33.08
C VAL A 10 2.92 19.09 32.19
N LYS A 11 1.96 19.39 31.31
CA LYS A 11 1.41 18.43 30.33
C LYS A 11 2.55 17.86 29.49
N ARG A 12 3.00 16.64 29.82
CA ARG A 12 4.13 15.94 29.17
C ARG A 12 3.91 15.65 27.67
N HIS A 13 2.69 15.86 27.18
CA HIS A 13 2.29 15.59 25.80
C HIS A 13 1.73 16.85 25.14
N SER A 14 2.47 17.36 24.16
CA SER A 14 2.01 18.41 23.25
C SER A 14 0.79 17.94 22.44
N GLU A 15 -0.07 18.88 22.05
CA GLU A 15 -1.31 18.62 21.31
C GLU A 15 -1.10 17.89 19.96
N THR A 16 0.15 17.83 19.48
CA THR A 16 0.53 17.21 18.22
C THR A 16 0.66 15.69 18.28
N HIS A 17 0.65 15.07 19.47
CA HIS A 17 0.83 13.62 19.63
C HIS A 17 -0.25 12.80 18.89
N PHE A 18 -1.48 13.31 18.85
CA PHE A 18 -2.63 12.65 18.21
C PHE A 18 -2.97 13.19 16.82
N ALA A 19 -2.27 14.22 16.33
CA ALA A 19 -2.51 14.84 15.03
C ALA A 19 -2.51 13.84 13.86
N ASN A 20 -1.69 12.80 13.98
CA ASN A 20 -1.55 11.79 12.94
C ASN A 20 -2.77 10.85 12.87
N ILE A 21 -3.57 10.72 13.94
CA ILE A 21 -4.78 9.88 13.91
C ILE A 21 -5.74 10.40 12.85
N LYS A 22 -6.11 11.69 12.93
CA LYS A 22 -7.03 12.33 11.99
C LYS A 22 -6.53 12.21 10.54
N TYR A 23 -5.23 12.38 10.33
CA TYR A 23 -4.62 12.21 9.01
C TYR A 23 -4.80 10.79 8.43
N GLY A 24 -4.67 9.73 9.26
CA GLY A 24 -4.93 8.37 8.80
C GLY A 24 -6.37 8.17 8.32
N TYR A 25 -7.36 8.67 9.06
CA TYR A 25 -8.77 8.58 8.66
C TYR A 25 -9.05 9.36 7.37
N TYR A 26 -8.43 10.53 7.20
CA TYR A 26 -8.51 11.28 5.95
C TYR A 26 -8.01 10.43 4.76
N VAL A 27 -6.85 9.79 4.89
CA VAL A 27 -6.30 8.91 3.83
C VAL A 27 -7.25 7.75 3.51
N LEU A 28 -7.91 7.19 4.52
CA LEU A 28 -8.93 6.15 4.31
C LEU A 28 -10.14 6.68 3.53
N ILE A 29 -10.66 7.86 3.88
CA ILE A 29 -11.77 8.49 3.16
C ILE A 29 -11.38 8.76 1.70
N ILE A 30 -10.19 9.33 1.44
CA ILE A 30 -9.70 9.55 0.08
C ILE A 30 -9.58 8.24 -0.70
N SER A 31 -9.13 7.16 -0.04
CA SER A 31 -9.08 5.83 -0.65
C SER A 31 -10.46 5.31 -1.04
N LEU A 32 -11.48 5.53 -0.21
CA LEU A 32 -12.87 5.15 -0.52
C LEU A 32 -13.44 6.00 -1.66
N VAL A 33 -13.24 7.31 -1.63
CA VAL A 33 -13.65 8.23 -2.70
C VAL A 33 -12.99 7.84 -4.02
N TYR A 34 -11.70 7.49 -3.99
CA TYR A 34 -10.98 7.00 -5.17
C TYR A 34 -11.59 5.70 -5.72
N LEU A 35 -11.96 4.74 -4.87
CA LEU A 35 -12.63 3.51 -5.30
C LEU A 35 -14.01 3.78 -5.91
N ILE A 36 -14.80 4.69 -5.33
CA ILE A 36 -16.09 5.10 -5.88
C ILE A 36 -15.88 5.79 -7.24
N GLY A 37 -14.93 6.73 -7.33
CA GLY A 37 -14.59 7.41 -8.58
C GLY A 37 -14.15 6.45 -9.68
N LEU A 38 -13.36 5.43 -9.32
CA LEU A 38 -12.94 4.36 -10.22
C LEU A 38 -14.13 3.50 -10.68
N ALA A 39 -15.04 3.14 -9.77
CA ALA A 39 -16.26 2.41 -10.12
C ALA A 39 -17.15 3.21 -11.09
N LEU A 40 -17.34 4.51 -10.82
CA LEU A 40 -18.11 5.42 -11.67
C LEU A 40 -17.45 5.61 -13.04
N LEU A 41 -16.13 5.81 -13.08
CA LEU A 41 -15.35 5.89 -14.32
C LEU A 41 -15.55 4.65 -15.18
N ARG A 42 -15.63 3.48 -14.56
CA ARG A 42 -15.78 2.19 -15.26
C ARG A 42 -17.22 1.87 -15.63
N ALA A 43 -18.20 2.38 -14.88
CA ALA A 43 -19.62 2.22 -15.17
C ALA A 43 -20.12 3.17 -16.27
N PHE A 44 -19.64 4.42 -16.27
CA PHE A 44 -20.16 5.48 -17.13
C PHE A 44 -19.14 6.04 -18.12
N GLY A 45 -17.84 5.83 -17.88
CA GLY A 45 -16.79 6.31 -18.77
C GLY A 45 -16.73 5.52 -20.06
N ARG A 46 -16.37 6.21 -21.15
CA ARG A 46 -16.14 5.61 -22.47
C ARG A 46 -14.64 5.48 -22.70
N ARG A 47 -14.19 4.30 -23.11
CA ARG A 47 -12.78 4.06 -23.47
C ARG A 47 -12.34 4.91 -24.66
N THR A 48 -13.22 5.06 -25.63
CA THR A 48 -12.99 5.86 -26.84
C THR A 48 -13.56 7.27 -26.64
N PRO A 49 -12.71 8.30 -26.64
CA PRO A 49 -13.17 9.67 -26.54
C PRO A 49 -13.89 10.11 -27.83
N SER A 50 -14.74 11.13 -27.72
CA SER A 50 -15.43 11.74 -28.87
C SER A 50 -14.42 12.27 -29.89
N ARG A 51 -14.69 12.09 -31.19
CA ARG A 51 -13.83 12.55 -32.29
C ARG A 51 -13.62 14.08 -32.32
N SER A 52 -14.44 14.84 -31.60
CA SER A 52 -14.42 16.30 -31.57
C SER A 52 -13.38 16.92 -30.61
N SER A 53 -12.79 16.14 -29.69
CA SER A 53 -11.85 16.68 -28.70
C SER A 53 -10.38 16.63 -29.14
N SER A 54 -9.59 17.59 -28.64
CA SER A 54 -8.12 17.67 -28.81
C SER A 54 -7.41 16.35 -28.50
N ALA A 55 -6.39 16.01 -29.31
CA ALA A 55 -5.58 14.80 -29.18
C ALA A 55 -4.98 14.61 -27.77
N PHE A 56 -4.57 15.70 -27.11
CA PHE A 56 -4.04 15.65 -25.75
C PHE A 56 -5.10 15.22 -24.72
N LYS A 57 -6.32 15.78 -24.81
CA LYS A 57 -7.45 15.42 -23.95
C LYS A 57 -7.81 13.95 -24.14
N ASN A 58 -7.83 13.48 -25.38
CA ASN A 58 -8.12 12.08 -25.72
C ASN A 58 -7.09 11.12 -25.10
N LYS A 59 -5.80 11.48 -25.14
CA LYS A 59 -4.72 10.71 -24.52
C LYS A 59 -4.89 10.60 -23.00
N ILE A 60 -5.27 11.70 -22.33
CA ILE A 60 -5.51 11.68 -20.88
C ILE A 60 -6.71 10.81 -20.53
N ILE A 61 -7.84 10.97 -21.25
CA ILE A 61 -9.06 10.17 -21.01
C ILE A 61 -8.76 8.68 -21.17
N TYR A 62 -8.03 8.30 -22.21
CA TYR A 62 -7.64 6.91 -22.43
C TYR A 62 -6.81 6.36 -21.27
N ARG A 63 -5.76 7.09 -20.85
CA ARG A 63 -4.90 6.68 -19.74
C ARG A 63 -5.64 6.63 -18.40
N LEU A 64 -6.59 7.55 -18.19
CA LEU A 64 -7.48 7.54 -17.03
C LEU A 64 -8.36 6.28 -17.05
N TYR A 65 -9.00 5.96 -18.17
CA TYR A 65 -9.83 4.77 -18.31
C TYR A 65 -9.02 3.48 -18.15
N ASP A 66 -7.85 3.35 -18.78
CA ASP A 66 -7.00 2.15 -18.73
C ASP A 66 -6.22 1.97 -17.41
N ILE A 67 -6.49 2.80 -16.39
CA ILE A 67 -5.84 2.75 -15.08
C ILE A 67 -4.31 2.88 -15.20
N ASP A 68 -3.86 3.84 -16.01
CA ASP A 68 -2.45 4.16 -16.13
C ASP A 68 -1.88 4.54 -14.76
N PRO A 69 -0.82 3.84 -14.28
CA PRO A 69 -0.32 4.06 -12.94
C PRO A 69 0.12 5.50 -12.67
N ALA A 70 0.70 6.20 -13.64
CA ALA A 70 1.21 7.55 -13.41
C ALA A 70 0.07 8.54 -13.14
N ILE A 71 -1.03 8.44 -13.90
CA ILE A 71 -2.19 9.33 -13.71
C ILE A 71 -2.88 9.02 -12.39
N HIS A 72 -3.18 7.75 -12.13
CA HIS A 72 -3.93 7.35 -10.93
C HIS A 72 -3.13 7.57 -9.64
N LEU A 73 -1.82 7.32 -9.67
CA LEU A 73 -0.94 7.68 -8.56
C LEU A 73 -0.87 9.19 -8.40
N GLY A 74 -0.78 9.97 -9.49
CA GLY A 74 -0.81 11.42 -9.44
C GLY A 74 -2.06 11.95 -8.75
N ILE A 75 -3.25 11.48 -9.16
CA ILE A 75 -4.54 11.87 -8.55
C ILE A 75 -4.58 11.51 -7.07
N LEU A 76 -4.24 10.26 -6.73
CA LEU A 76 -4.31 9.78 -5.36
C LEU A 76 -3.30 10.50 -4.45
N PHE A 77 -2.04 10.61 -4.88
CA PHE A 77 -0.99 11.24 -4.09
C PHE A 77 -1.18 12.75 -3.96
N PHE A 78 -1.66 13.42 -5.01
CA PHE A 78 -2.04 14.82 -4.90
C PHE A 78 -3.10 15.03 -3.80
N ALA A 79 -4.15 14.20 -3.78
CA ALA A 79 -5.23 14.31 -2.79
C ALA A 79 -4.78 14.04 -1.34
N VAL A 80 -3.87 13.07 -1.11
CA VAL A 80 -3.37 12.75 0.24
C VAL A 80 -2.25 13.68 0.72
N LEU A 81 -1.50 14.30 -0.19
CA LEU A 81 -0.40 15.20 0.17
C LEU A 81 -0.87 16.61 0.55
N ILE A 82 -2.06 17.05 0.14
CA ILE A 82 -2.63 18.35 0.53
C ILE A 82 -2.62 18.55 2.06
N PRO A 83 -3.27 17.69 2.88
CA PRO A 83 -3.22 17.85 4.34
C PRO A 83 -1.91 17.32 4.95
N PHE A 84 -1.02 16.72 4.16
CA PHE A 84 0.26 16.23 4.66
C PHE A 84 1.15 17.39 5.10
N TYR A 85 1.14 18.52 4.39
CA TYR A 85 1.94 19.72 4.70
C TYR A 85 1.19 20.80 5.47
N TYR A 86 -0.12 20.66 5.63
CA TYR A 86 -0.94 21.65 6.31
C TYR A 86 -0.79 21.54 7.85
N HIS A 87 -0.82 22.70 8.52
CA HIS A 87 -0.82 22.98 9.98
C HIS A 87 0.48 23.02 10.79
N TYR A 88 1.56 22.32 10.43
CA TYR A 88 2.71 22.19 11.33
C TYR A 88 4.01 22.76 10.72
N SER A 89 4.88 23.37 11.53
CA SER A 89 6.17 23.84 11.00
C SER A 89 7.12 22.65 10.75
N LEU A 90 7.73 22.61 9.57
CA LEU A 90 8.67 21.54 9.18
C LEU A 90 9.91 21.51 10.07
N THR A 91 10.40 22.68 10.50
CA THR A 91 11.65 22.81 11.26
C THR A 91 11.47 22.44 12.73
N THR A 92 10.39 22.91 13.37
CA THR A 92 10.18 22.69 14.80
C THR A 92 9.43 21.38 15.11
N GLN A 93 8.65 20.86 14.16
CA GLN A 93 7.77 19.69 14.37
C GLN A 93 8.03 18.56 13.37
N SER A 94 9.28 18.40 12.93
CA SER A 94 9.73 17.34 12.01
C SER A 94 9.23 15.93 12.40
N THR A 95 9.18 15.61 13.69
CA THR A 95 8.69 14.33 14.23
C THR A 95 7.23 14.04 13.83
N VAL A 96 6.38 15.06 13.67
CA VAL A 96 4.99 14.89 13.23
C VAL A 96 4.98 14.32 11.81
N TYR A 97 5.74 14.92 10.89
CA TYR A 97 5.86 14.50 9.51
C TYR A 97 6.45 13.10 9.35
N LEU A 98 7.50 12.79 10.11
CA LEU A 98 8.07 11.43 10.11
C LEU A 98 7.03 10.40 10.53
N LYS A 99 6.23 10.68 11.56
CA LYS A 99 5.13 9.79 11.97
C LYS A 99 4.00 9.74 10.92
N ARG A 100 3.72 10.83 10.20
CA ARG A 100 2.74 10.85 9.09
C ARG A 100 3.15 9.92 7.96
N LEU A 101 4.43 9.82 7.62
CA LEU A 101 4.92 8.87 6.60
C LEU A 101 4.57 7.43 6.97
N GLY A 102 4.91 6.99 8.19
CA GLY A 102 4.58 5.64 8.67
C GLY A 102 3.08 5.36 8.66
N ARG A 103 2.26 6.36 9.03
CA ARG A 103 0.81 6.24 8.98
C ARG A 103 0.25 6.20 7.56
N LEU A 104 0.76 7.04 6.65
CA LEU A 104 0.38 7.06 5.24
C LEU A 104 0.62 5.68 4.61
N SER A 105 1.80 5.10 4.83
CA SER A 105 2.14 3.77 4.34
C SER A 105 1.10 2.72 4.76
N TYR A 106 0.78 2.64 6.05
CA TYR A 106 -0.18 1.64 6.54
C TYR A 106 -1.64 1.93 6.15
N ALA A 107 -2.05 3.20 6.12
CA ALA A 107 -3.41 3.61 5.78
C ALA A 107 -3.79 3.35 4.32
N LEU A 108 -2.81 3.21 3.43
CA LEU A 108 -3.00 2.89 2.01
C LEU A 108 -3.07 1.37 1.73
N ILE A 109 -2.73 0.51 2.70
CA ILE A 109 -2.78 -0.95 2.55
C ILE A 109 -4.19 -1.48 2.23
N PRO A 110 -5.28 -1.02 2.88
CA PRO A 110 -6.62 -1.49 2.55
C PRO A 110 -6.97 -1.28 1.07
N LEU A 111 -6.64 -0.11 0.52
CA LEU A 111 -6.83 0.18 -0.90
C LEU A 111 -6.03 -0.78 -1.78
N ASN A 112 -4.76 -1.01 -1.43
CA ASN A 112 -3.87 -1.90 -2.19
C ASN A 112 -4.36 -3.35 -2.21
N LEU A 113 -4.85 -3.86 -1.06
CA LEU A 113 -5.45 -5.19 -0.96
C LEU A 113 -6.76 -5.29 -1.74
N PHE A 114 -7.61 -4.26 -1.68
CA PHE A 114 -8.88 -4.22 -2.39
C PHE A 114 -8.69 -4.31 -3.91
N LEU A 115 -7.75 -3.53 -4.46
CA LEU A 115 -7.46 -3.50 -5.89
C LEU A 115 -6.99 -4.84 -6.45
N THR A 116 -6.47 -5.72 -5.58
CA THR A 116 -5.93 -7.02 -5.97
C THR A 116 -6.87 -8.19 -5.76
N LEU A 117 -8.10 -7.98 -5.28
CA LEU A 117 -9.08 -9.04 -5.09
C LEU A 117 -9.33 -9.83 -6.38
N ARG A 118 -9.45 -11.17 -6.27
CA ARG A 118 -9.65 -12.09 -7.40
C ARG A 118 -10.76 -13.12 -7.10
N PRO A 119 -11.99 -12.97 -7.59
CA PRO A 119 -12.48 -11.83 -8.37
C PRO A 119 -12.60 -10.57 -7.49
N ASN A 120 -12.56 -9.39 -8.10
CA ASN A 120 -12.93 -8.16 -7.42
C ASN A 120 -14.45 -7.97 -7.56
N TRP A 121 -15.22 -8.43 -6.57
CA TRP A 121 -16.68 -8.53 -6.66
C TRP A 121 -17.36 -7.18 -6.96
N PHE A 122 -16.80 -6.09 -6.44
CA PHE A 122 -17.33 -4.74 -6.61
C PHE A 122 -17.06 -4.17 -8.01
N LEU A 123 -15.91 -4.49 -8.61
CA LEU A 123 -15.52 -3.94 -9.92
C LEU A 123 -15.63 -4.96 -11.07
N ARG A 124 -16.07 -6.19 -10.79
CA ARG A 124 -16.05 -7.34 -11.72
C ARG A 124 -16.79 -7.08 -13.03
N LYS A 125 -17.89 -6.31 -13.00
CA LYS A 125 -18.73 -6.09 -14.19
C LYS A 125 -17.98 -5.35 -15.30
N ASN A 126 -17.07 -4.44 -14.93
CA ASN A 126 -16.43 -3.51 -15.86
C ASN A 126 -14.89 -3.56 -15.81
N CYS A 127 -14.31 -4.37 -14.91
CA CYS A 127 -12.87 -4.51 -14.74
C CYS A 127 -12.46 -5.95 -14.47
N THR A 128 -11.30 -6.31 -14.99
CA THR A 128 -10.60 -7.55 -14.68
C THR A 128 -9.48 -7.29 -13.68
N TYR A 129 -9.07 -8.31 -12.94
CA TYR A 129 -7.91 -8.21 -12.04
C TYR A 129 -6.65 -7.73 -12.77
N THR A 130 -6.47 -8.14 -14.04
CA THR A 130 -5.32 -7.79 -14.86
C THR A 130 -5.17 -6.30 -15.10
N ASP A 131 -6.29 -5.57 -15.14
CA ASP A 131 -6.30 -4.12 -15.32
C ASP A 131 -5.64 -3.39 -14.13
N PHE A 132 -5.70 -3.97 -12.93
CA PHE A 132 -5.14 -3.37 -11.72
C PHE A 132 -3.68 -3.75 -11.46
N ILE A 133 -3.13 -4.76 -12.13
CA ILE A 133 -1.75 -5.24 -11.88
C ILE A 133 -0.71 -4.12 -12.05
N PRO A 134 -0.72 -3.32 -13.14
CA PRO A 134 0.26 -2.24 -13.29
C PRO A 134 0.20 -1.24 -12.13
N PHE A 135 -1.02 -0.85 -11.76
CA PHE A 135 -1.25 0.12 -10.68
C PHE A 135 -0.83 -0.45 -9.33
N HIS A 136 -1.27 -1.66 -8.98
CA HIS A 136 -0.88 -2.35 -7.74
C HIS A 136 0.64 -2.42 -7.56
N LYS A 137 1.40 -2.77 -8.61
CA LYS A 137 2.87 -2.84 -8.53
C LYS A 137 3.48 -1.49 -8.14
N TRP A 138 3.09 -0.40 -8.83
CA TRP A 138 3.65 0.92 -8.55
C TRP A 138 3.14 1.49 -7.22
N PHE A 139 1.86 1.30 -6.92
CA PHE A 139 1.26 1.73 -5.67
C PHE A 139 1.92 1.04 -4.47
N SER A 140 2.10 -0.28 -4.53
CA SER A 140 2.80 -1.04 -3.48
C SER A 140 4.23 -0.56 -3.30
N ARG A 141 4.98 -0.30 -4.38
CA ARG A 141 6.35 0.24 -4.30
C ARG A 141 6.38 1.56 -3.54
N ILE A 142 5.49 2.50 -3.88
CA ILE A 142 5.44 3.79 -3.20
C ILE A 142 5.08 3.61 -1.72
N ILE A 143 4.08 2.78 -1.40
CA ILE A 143 3.72 2.47 -0.01
C ILE A 143 4.93 1.96 0.78
N THR A 144 5.67 0.99 0.22
CA THR A 144 6.84 0.41 0.86
C THR A 144 7.98 1.42 1.00
N VAL A 145 8.23 2.26 -0.01
CA VAL A 145 9.26 3.31 0.03
C VAL A 145 8.92 4.35 1.10
N ILE A 146 7.66 4.78 1.20
CA ILE A 146 7.22 5.71 2.26
C ILE A 146 7.47 5.11 3.65
N GLY A 147 7.17 3.81 3.82
CA GLY A 147 7.42 3.09 5.07
C GLY A 147 8.91 2.98 5.42
N LEU A 148 9.76 2.72 4.42
CA LEU A 148 11.21 2.68 4.60
C LEU A 148 11.78 4.06 4.92
N LEU A 149 11.34 5.11 4.23
CA LEU A 149 11.75 6.50 4.52
C LEU A 149 11.38 6.91 5.94
N HIS A 150 10.20 6.50 6.43
CA HIS A 150 9.84 6.67 7.83
C HIS A 150 10.90 6.08 8.78
N GLY A 151 11.31 4.83 8.57
CA GLY A 151 12.35 4.17 9.37
C GLY A 151 13.71 4.86 9.25
N ILE A 152 14.16 5.13 8.03
CA ILE A 152 15.45 5.77 7.73
C ILE A 152 15.54 7.14 8.42
N PHE A 153 14.52 7.98 8.29
CA PHE A 153 14.54 9.31 8.90
C PHE A 153 14.53 9.27 10.43
N PHE A 154 13.88 8.28 11.05
CA PHE A 154 13.98 8.11 12.51
C PHE A 154 15.37 7.64 12.95
N ILE A 155 16.01 6.74 12.19
CA ILE A 155 17.39 6.32 12.46
C ILE A 155 18.33 7.51 12.34
N ILE A 156 18.26 8.29 11.26
CA ILE A 156 19.07 9.50 11.07
C ILE A 156 18.83 10.48 12.23
N LYS A 157 17.56 10.76 12.56
CA LYS A 157 17.21 11.67 13.66
C LYS A 157 17.84 11.26 15.00
N TRP A 158 17.86 9.96 15.31
CA TRP A 158 18.46 9.47 16.55
C TRP A 158 19.99 9.37 16.49
N ALA A 159 20.57 9.24 15.30
CA ALA A 159 22.01 9.18 15.13
C ALA A 159 22.69 10.57 15.26
N ILE A 160 21.96 11.65 14.95
CA ILE A 160 22.47 13.03 15.03
C ILE A 160 22.14 13.75 16.35
N ASP A 161 21.34 13.11 17.22
CA ASP A 161 20.93 13.70 18.50
C ASP A 161 21.84 13.17 19.61
N ASP A 162 22.82 13.98 20.03
CA ASP A 162 23.84 13.61 21.02
C ASP A 162 23.25 13.19 22.39
N ASN A 163 22.01 13.59 22.67
CA ASN A 163 21.32 13.25 23.92
C ASN A 163 20.60 11.89 23.85
N VAL A 164 20.66 11.20 22.71
CA VAL A 164 19.87 10.01 22.43
C VAL A 164 20.75 8.87 21.95
N SER A 165 20.82 7.79 22.74
CA SER A 165 21.47 6.56 22.27
C SER A 165 20.64 5.86 21.19
N LEU A 166 21.23 5.69 19.99
CA LEU A 166 20.63 4.94 18.88
C LEU A 166 20.26 3.50 19.30
N LYS A 167 21.18 2.79 19.98
CA LYS A 167 20.93 1.44 20.50
C LYS A 167 19.73 1.41 21.43
N GLN A 168 19.63 2.40 22.32
CA GLN A 168 18.52 2.50 23.27
C GLN A 168 17.19 2.76 22.57
N LYS A 169 17.14 3.59 21.53
CA LYS A 169 15.90 3.87 20.79
C LYS A 169 15.52 2.76 19.81
N LEU A 170 16.46 2.23 19.04
CA LEU A 170 16.17 1.31 17.94
C LEU A 170 15.96 -0.13 18.45
N ILE A 171 16.85 -0.61 19.32
CA ILE A 171 16.89 -2.02 19.72
C ILE A 171 16.20 -2.25 21.05
N LEU A 172 16.46 -1.43 22.06
CA LEU A 172 15.93 -1.66 23.42
C LEU A 172 14.46 -1.24 23.58
N LYS A 173 13.91 -0.44 22.66
CA LYS A 173 12.47 -0.14 22.65
C LYS A 173 11.76 -1.14 21.74
N THR A 174 11.02 -2.07 22.35
CA THR A 174 10.26 -3.15 21.68
C THR A 174 9.50 -2.68 20.45
N PHE A 175 8.79 -1.55 20.54
CA PHE A 175 8.00 -1.00 19.45
C PHE A 175 8.86 -0.60 18.26
N ASN A 176 9.99 0.08 18.50
CA ASN A 176 10.90 0.51 17.44
C ASN A 176 11.64 -0.68 16.85
N PHE A 177 11.98 -1.67 17.68
CA PHE A 177 12.58 -2.92 17.23
C PHE A 177 11.64 -3.70 16.29
N VAL A 178 10.34 -3.78 16.60
CA VAL A 178 9.34 -4.35 15.68
C VAL A 178 9.31 -3.58 14.36
N GLY A 179 9.36 -2.23 14.39
CA GLY A 179 9.45 -1.40 13.18
C GLY A 179 10.71 -1.65 12.35
N PHE A 180 11.84 -1.91 13.02
CA PHE A 180 13.10 -2.26 12.39
C PHE A 180 13.02 -3.62 11.70
N ILE A 181 12.45 -4.64 12.35
CA ILE A 181 12.19 -5.95 11.74
C ILE A 181 11.28 -5.82 10.51
N ILE A 182 10.19 -5.04 10.60
CA ILE A 182 9.32 -4.75 9.44
C ILE A 182 10.13 -4.13 8.29
N SER A 183 11.03 -3.20 8.58
CA SER A 183 11.86 -2.53 7.56
C SER A 183 12.77 -3.51 6.83
N ILE A 184 13.40 -4.45 7.54
CA ILE A 184 14.21 -5.53 6.94
C ILE A 184 13.36 -6.42 6.03
N LEU A 185 12.19 -6.85 6.51
CA LEU A 185 11.27 -7.69 5.74
C LEU A 185 10.79 -6.99 4.46
N VAL A 186 10.46 -5.70 4.53
CA VAL A 186 10.04 -4.89 3.38
C VAL A 186 11.18 -4.68 2.40
N LEU A 187 12.40 -4.43 2.88
CA LEU A 187 13.58 -4.31 2.01
C LEU A 187 13.84 -5.62 1.24
N PHE A 188 13.78 -6.75 1.93
CA PHE A 188 13.91 -8.07 1.30
C PHE A 188 12.79 -8.31 0.27
N LEU A 189 11.54 -7.96 0.61
CA LEU A 189 10.43 -8.03 -0.34
C LEU A 189 10.67 -7.19 -1.60
N LEU A 190 11.19 -5.97 -1.47
CA LEU A 190 11.50 -5.11 -2.62
C LEU A 190 12.52 -5.77 -3.55
N ILE A 191 13.58 -6.35 -2.99
CA ILE A 191 14.60 -7.10 -3.73
C ILE A 191 13.96 -8.28 -4.45
N CYS A 192 13.16 -9.12 -3.77
CA CYS A 192 12.48 -10.25 -4.41
C CYS A 192 11.45 -9.80 -5.49
N SER A 193 10.93 -8.58 -5.39
CA SER A 193 9.90 -8.05 -6.28
C SER A 193 10.44 -7.40 -7.56
N ILE A 194 11.76 -7.22 -7.69
CA ILE A 194 12.35 -6.66 -8.91
C ILE A 194 12.18 -7.62 -10.10
N GLY A 195 12.14 -7.06 -11.31
CA GLY A 195 11.91 -7.82 -12.54
C GLY A 195 12.91 -8.97 -12.78
N PRO A 196 14.23 -8.75 -12.59
CA PRO A 196 15.22 -9.84 -12.66
C PRO A 196 14.97 -10.97 -11.66
N MET A 197 14.86 -10.67 -10.36
CA MET A 197 14.68 -11.70 -9.32
C MET A 197 13.37 -12.48 -9.48
N ARG A 198 12.27 -11.79 -9.79
CA ARG A 198 10.98 -12.47 -10.01
C ARG A 198 11.00 -13.41 -11.22
N ARG A 199 11.77 -13.08 -12.27
CA ARG A 199 11.95 -13.96 -13.44
C ARG A 199 12.88 -15.13 -13.12
N TYR A 200 13.91 -14.90 -12.31
CA TYR A 200 14.84 -15.94 -11.86
C TYR A 200 14.18 -16.95 -10.93
N ASN A 201 13.44 -16.49 -9.91
CA ASN A 201 12.75 -17.36 -8.95
C ASN A 201 11.39 -16.80 -8.55
N TYR A 202 10.36 -17.13 -9.33
CA TYR A 202 8.99 -16.70 -9.05
C TYR A 202 8.44 -17.29 -7.74
N ARG A 203 8.84 -18.52 -7.38
CA ARG A 203 8.39 -19.20 -6.15
C ARG A 203 8.85 -18.44 -4.91
N LEU A 204 10.11 -18.02 -4.88
CA LEU A 204 10.65 -17.20 -3.79
C LEU A 204 9.90 -15.87 -3.67
N PHE A 205 9.75 -15.13 -4.79
CA PHE A 205 8.96 -13.90 -4.82
C PHE A 205 7.55 -14.13 -4.23
N TYR A 206 6.86 -15.17 -4.67
CA TYR A 206 5.49 -15.46 -4.25
C TYR A 206 5.40 -15.75 -2.74
N ILE A 207 6.31 -16.58 -2.20
CA ILE A 207 6.35 -16.91 -0.77
C ILE A 207 6.64 -15.66 0.05
N VAL A 208 7.71 -14.93 -0.29
CA VAL A 208 8.14 -13.72 0.43
C VAL A 208 7.05 -12.66 0.38
N HIS A 209 6.42 -12.43 -0.78
CA HIS A 209 5.34 -11.46 -0.92
C HIS A 209 4.17 -11.75 0.02
N ASN A 210 3.73 -13.00 0.13
CA ASN A 210 2.62 -13.34 1.00
C ASN A 210 3.00 -13.28 2.49
N LEU A 211 4.18 -13.81 2.86
CA LEU A 211 4.64 -13.78 4.25
C LEU A 211 4.87 -12.35 4.75
N VAL A 212 5.55 -11.52 3.95
CA VAL A 212 5.79 -10.12 4.31
C VAL A 212 4.50 -9.32 4.34
N ASN A 213 3.54 -9.58 3.45
CA ASN A 213 2.23 -8.93 3.50
C ASN A 213 1.48 -9.21 4.82
N VAL A 214 1.43 -10.48 5.23
CA VAL A 214 0.82 -10.87 6.52
C VAL A 214 1.59 -10.25 7.69
N ALA A 215 2.92 -10.36 7.69
CA ALA A 215 3.76 -9.79 8.74
C ALA A 215 3.59 -8.27 8.83
N PHE A 216 3.57 -7.55 7.71
CA PHE A 216 3.35 -6.11 7.68
C PHE A 216 1.99 -5.74 8.30
N ILE A 217 0.92 -6.44 7.92
CA ILE A 217 -0.43 -6.18 8.42
C ILE A 217 -0.54 -6.39 9.93
N LEU A 218 0.08 -7.45 10.47
CA LEU A 218 -0.03 -7.82 11.88
C LEU A 218 0.98 -7.10 12.80
N LEU A 219 2.21 -6.89 12.32
CA LEU A 219 3.27 -6.27 13.12
C LEU A 219 3.18 -4.75 13.17
N THR A 220 2.68 -4.07 12.13
CA THR A 220 2.59 -2.60 12.14
C THR A 220 1.69 -2.05 13.26
N PRO A 221 0.52 -2.62 13.57
CA PRO A 221 -0.27 -2.20 14.74
C PRO A 221 0.44 -2.35 16.07
N ILE A 222 1.33 -3.35 16.20
CA ILE A 222 2.18 -3.54 17.39
C ILE A 222 3.23 -2.43 17.46
N HIS A 223 3.87 -2.08 16.33
CA HIS A 223 4.84 -1.00 16.24
C HIS A 223 4.23 0.40 16.48
N SER A 224 3.01 0.64 15.98
CA SER A 224 2.42 1.97 15.88
C SER A 224 2.06 2.62 17.21
N ARG A 225 2.37 3.93 17.36
CA ARG A 225 1.96 4.76 18.51
C ARG A 225 1.59 6.19 18.09
N PRO A 226 0.37 6.69 18.39
CA PRO A 226 -0.80 5.95 18.92
C PRO A 226 -1.22 4.83 17.97
N GLY A 227 -1.87 3.77 18.47
CA GLY A 227 -2.15 2.55 17.69
C GLY A 227 -2.94 2.78 16.40
N VAL A 228 -2.73 1.94 15.38
CA VAL A 228 -3.51 1.91 14.12
C VAL A 228 -4.50 0.73 14.06
N LYS A 229 -4.85 0.15 15.22
CA LYS A 229 -5.67 -1.09 15.29
C LYS A 229 -7.04 -0.90 14.62
N PHE A 230 -7.83 0.08 15.04
CA PHE A 230 -9.13 0.36 14.43
C PHE A 230 -9.07 1.66 13.62
N PRO A 231 -9.62 1.71 12.39
CA PRO A 231 -10.26 0.64 11.61
C PRO A 231 -9.28 -0.17 10.72
N PHE A 232 -8.02 0.24 10.64
CA PHE A 232 -7.09 -0.25 9.61
C PHE A 232 -6.74 -1.74 9.72
N LEU A 233 -6.40 -2.23 10.91
CA LEU A 233 -6.07 -3.66 11.08
C LEU A 233 -7.29 -4.53 10.76
N LEU A 234 -8.48 -4.13 11.23
CA LEU A 234 -9.71 -4.85 10.95
C LEU A 234 -9.95 -4.95 9.43
N LEU A 235 -9.93 -3.82 8.71
CA LEU A 235 -10.11 -3.81 7.26
C LEU A 235 -9.06 -4.66 6.53
N ASN A 236 -7.79 -4.54 6.91
CA ASN A 236 -6.71 -5.33 6.30
C ASN A 236 -6.91 -6.83 6.54
N CYS A 237 -7.24 -7.25 7.77
CA CYS A 237 -7.53 -8.64 8.10
C CYS A 237 -8.75 -9.16 7.34
N THR A 238 -9.84 -8.39 7.26
CA THR A 238 -11.03 -8.75 6.48
C THR A 238 -10.68 -8.94 5.01
N LEU A 239 -9.91 -8.02 4.41
CA LEU A 239 -9.50 -8.12 3.02
C LEU A 239 -8.57 -9.31 2.78
N LEU A 240 -7.60 -9.57 3.67
CA LEU A 240 -6.76 -10.77 3.61
C LEU A 240 -7.58 -12.05 3.68
N PHE A 241 -8.56 -12.11 4.57
CA PHE A 241 -9.43 -13.26 4.70
C PHE A 241 -10.24 -13.48 3.41
N ILE A 242 -10.79 -12.42 2.82
CA ILE A 242 -11.48 -12.48 1.52
C ILE A 242 -10.53 -13.00 0.43
N HIS A 243 -9.25 -12.56 0.40
CA HIS A 243 -8.25 -13.09 -0.54
C HIS A 243 -8.06 -14.60 -0.41
N ILE A 244 -8.01 -15.12 0.83
CA ILE A 244 -7.88 -16.55 1.11
C ILE A 244 -9.12 -17.31 0.64
N ILE A 245 -10.32 -16.86 1.03
CA ILE A 245 -11.59 -17.48 0.62
C ILE A 245 -11.71 -17.49 -0.90
N ASN A 246 -11.47 -16.37 -1.55
CA ASN A 246 -11.48 -16.25 -3.01
C ASN A 246 -10.52 -17.25 -3.67
N ARG A 247 -9.31 -17.40 -3.12
CA ARG A 247 -8.34 -18.36 -3.66
C ARG A 247 -8.82 -19.80 -3.52
N ILE A 248 -9.46 -20.15 -2.40
CA ILE A 248 -9.95 -21.52 -2.18
C ILE A 248 -11.16 -21.81 -3.06
N VAL A 249 -12.13 -20.89 -3.12
CA VAL A 249 -13.40 -21.07 -3.84
C VAL A 249 -13.22 -21.04 -5.36
N PHE A 250 -12.36 -20.17 -5.87
CA PHE A 250 -12.21 -19.96 -7.32
C PHE A 250 -10.99 -20.63 -7.95
N ALA A 251 -10.11 -21.27 -7.18
CA ALA A 251 -9.01 -22.06 -7.75
C ALA A 251 -9.54 -23.37 -8.35
N LYS A 252 -9.25 -23.60 -9.62
CA LYS A 252 -9.56 -24.85 -10.33
C LYS A 252 -8.24 -25.51 -10.76
N SER A 253 -8.04 -26.77 -10.40
CA SER A 253 -6.95 -27.60 -10.96
C SER A 253 -7.36 -28.09 -12.33
N LEU A 254 -6.46 -28.01 -13.31
CA LEU A 254 -6.76 -28.32 -14.70
C LEU A 254 -5.58 -29.07 -15.32
N MET A 255 -5.92 -30.11 -16.08
CA MET A 255 -4.96 -30.79 -16.95
C MET A 255 -4.89 -30.07 -18.29
N ILE A 256 -3.67 -29.74 -18.72
CA ILE A 256 -3.43 -29.16 -20.04
C ILE A 256 -3.60 -30.27 -21.09
N LEU A 257 -4.47 -30.06 -22.08
CA LEU A 257 -4.74 -31.07 -23.11
C LEU A 257 -3.60 -31.15 -24.13
N ASN A 258 -3.07 -30.00 -24.53
CA ASN A 258 -1.95 -29.92 -25.47
C ASN A 258 -1.19 -28.61 -25.27
N LYS A 259 0.14 -28.63 -25.46
CA LYS A 259 1.02 -27.47 -25.45
C LYS A 259 1.96 -27.55 -26.66
N ASN A 260 1.69 -26.74 -27.70
CA ASN A 260 2.55 -26.59 -28.86
C ASN A 260 3.44 -25.36 -28.69
N ALA A 261 4.76 -25.57 -28.61
CA ALA A 261 5.76 -24.49 -28.48
C ALA A 261 6.76 -24.43 -29.65
N ASN A 262 6.71 -25.39 -30.57
CA ASN A 262 7.65 -25.49 -31.70
C ASN A 262 7.19 -24.64 -32.89
N TYR A 263 7.30 -23.32 -32.76
CA TYR A 263 7.16 -22.40 -33.87
C TYR A 263 8.55 -21.88 -34.23
N SER A 264 9.06 -22.26 -35.41
CA SER A 264 10.44 -22.00 -35.86
C SER A 264 10.86 -20.53 -35.89
N LYS A 265 9.90 -19.59 -35.82
CA LYS A 265 10.15 -18.14 -35.89
C LYS A 265 9.52 -17.33 -34.75
N THR A 266 8.95 -17.96 -33.72
CA THR A 266 8.25 -17.22 -32.66
C THR A 266 8.36 -17.87 -31.29
N ASN A 267 8.34 -17.05 -30.23
CA ASN A 267 8.22 -17.50 -28.84
C ASN A 267 6.77 -17.75 -28.40
N LEU A 268 5.83 -17.88 -29.34
CA LEU A 268 4.43 -18.12 -29.03
C LEU A 268 4.23 -19.56 -28.58
N VAL A 269 3.37 -19.75 -27.58
CA VAL A 269 3.00 -21.07 -27.08
C VAL A 269 1.49 -21.21 -27.19
N HIS A 270 1.05 -22.20 -27.95
CA HIS A 270 -0.37 -22.52 -28.07
C HIS A 270 -0.73 -23.60 -27.05
N VAL A 271 -1.62 -23.26 -26.11
CA VAL A 271 -2.08 -24.16 -25.04
C VAL A 271 -3.55 -24.48 -25.25
N ARG A 272 -3.88 -25.76 -25.43
CA ARG A 272 -5.26 -26.25 -25.52
C ARG A 272 -5.74 -26.66 -24.13
N LEU A 273 -6.89 -26.15 -23.73
CA LEU A 273 -7.49 -26.38 -22.42
C LEU A 273 -8.90 -27.00 -22.57
N PRO A 274 -9.40 -27.79 -21.58
CA PRO A 274 -10.73 -28.38 -21.65
C PRO A 274 -11.87 -27.37 -21.59
N ARG A 275 -12.97 -27.61 -22.34
CA ARG A 275 -14.14 -26.71 -22.41
C ARG A 275 -14.84 -26.50 -21.06
N ALA A 276 -14.70 -27.45 -20.13
CA ALA A 276 -15.21 -27.38 -18.77
C ALA A 276 -14.72 -26.13 -17.98
N ILE A 277 -13.69 -25.44 -18.48
CA ILE A 277 -13.13 -24.21 -17.88
C ILE A 277 -14.08 -23.01 -18.00
N LEU A 278 -14.92 -22.98 -19.03
CA LEU A 278 -15.87 -21.88 -19.25
C LEU A 278 -17.13 -21.99 -18.39
N ARG A 279 -17.28 -23.08 -17.63
CA ARG A 279 -18.34 -23.30 -16.63
C ARG A 279 -17.76 -23.08 -15.24
#